data_AF-A0A7X5Y7T8-F1
#
_entry.id   AF-A0A7X5Y7T8-F1
#
_cell.length_a   1.000
_cell.length_b   1.000
_cell.length_c   1.000
_cell.angle_alpha   90.00
_cell.angle_beta   90.00
_cell.angle_gamma   90.00
#
_symmetry.space_group_name_H-M   'P 1'
#
loop_
_entity.id
_entity.type
_entity.pdbx_description
1 polymer ?
#
loop_
_entity_poly.entity_id
_entity_poly.type
_entity_poly.pdbx_seq_one_letter_code
_entity_poly.pdbx_strand_id
1 'polypeptide(L)'
;MTTPPPSDCETDVDVLVVGAGLSGIGTAWHLQTYCPQHRYAIVEARGAIGGTWDLFRYPGLRSDSDMYTLGYSFEPWTEAKAIADGATILAYVNRVADKYGIRDKIRFGHKLVSADFDSRAARWTVSLETTDGLRTLTCRWLHMGTGYYDYDEAHCPAFAGAAGFTGAFFHAQFWPEGLDLAGRKVVVIGSGATAVTIVPELARQGAEHVAMLQRSPTYMVSHPSVDKAAGRIRRLLGDRLGHALVRTRNVLLQQAFYQLARRRPALTRRLLRKGLTRELPADYAIDTHFNPLYDPWDQRLCLVPDSDLFKGIREGKVSVVTDEVDRLTTDGVLLKSGQVLEADVIVAATGLKVRLLADAAFSIDGEQRKLGGAMTYKGMMFGGIPNLSYSFGYTNASWTLKADLSSRYLCRLLNRLAAKGQSIAVPEPDPRVQAVRFLDFTSGYLRRAEAMLPVQGDRGPWKLHQNYARDVLALRFGRIDDGVMRFSERAERQPPLPTLSAGAT
;
A
#
# COMPACT_ATOMS: atom_id res chain seq x y z
N MET A 1 34.05 17.03 -29.69
CA MET A 1 33.75 15.61 -29.91
C MET A 1 34.21 14.84 -28.68
N THR A 2 33.29 14.62 -27.75
CA THR A 2 33.54 13.86 -26.52
C THR A 2 33.52 12.38 -26.86
N THR A 3 34.66 11.73 -26.72
CA THR A 3 34.80 10.27 -26.77
C THR A 3 33.81 9.64 -25.77
N PRO A 4 32.98 8.66 -26.18
CA PRO A 4 32.15 7.94 -25.23
C PRO A 4 33.05 7.17 -24.26
N PRO A 5 32.66 7.03 -22.99
CA PRO A 5 33.44 6.29 -22.01
C PRO A 5 33.59 4.82 -22.44
N PRO A 6 34.71 4.16 -22.09
CA PRO A 6 34.95 2.77 -22.45
C PRO A 6 33.85 1.86 -21.88
N SER A 7 33.30 1.00 -22.75
CA SER A 7 32.14 0.13 -22.47
C SER A 7 32.52 -1.14 -21.69
N ASP A 8 33.04 -0.99 -20.47
CA ASP A 8 33.05 -2.06 -19.48
C ASP A 8 31.77 -1.93 -18.65
N CYS A 9 30.87 -2.90 -18.78
CA CYS A 9 29.55 -2.87 -18.18
C CYS A 9 29.59 -2.90 -16.64
N GLU A 10 29.54 -1.73 -16.02
CA GLU A 10 28.90 -1.56 -14.72
C GLU A 10 27.59 -0.81 -14.92
N THR A 11 26.47 -1.40 -14.52
CA THR A 11 25.22 -0.64 -14.35
C THR A 11 25.42 0.44 -13.28
N ASP A 12 24.68 1.55 -13.35
CA ASP A 12 24.78 2.63 -12.36
C ASP A 12 24.58 2.11 -10.93
N VAL A 13 23.66 1.16 -10.76
CA VAL A 13 23.46 0.39 -9.52
C VAL A 13 23.16 -1.08 -9.84
N ASP A 14 23.30 -1.98 -8.86
CA ASP A 14 22.85 -3.36 -9.02
C ASP A 14 21.34 -3.46 -8.85
N VAL A 15 20.80 -2.78 -7.83
CA VAL A 15 19.37 -2.78 -7.52
C VAL A 15 18.85 -1.35 -7.48
N LEU A 16 17.86 -1.03 -8.33
CA LEU A 16 17.12 0.22 -8.24
C LEU A 16 15.79 -0.04 -7.54
N VAL A 17 15.55 0.68 -6.44
CA VAL A 17 14.28 0.68 -5.72
C VAL A 17 13.49 1.92 -6.12
N VAL A 18 12.21 1.76 -6.48
CA VAL A 18 11.34 2.89 -6.85
C VAL A 18 10.32 3.12 -5.73
N GLY A 19 10.36 4.29 -5.11
CA GLY A 19 9.53 4.74 -4.00
C GLY A 19 10.24 4.69 -2.65
N ALA A 20 10.23 5.79 -1.91
CA ALA A 20 10.77 5.96 -0.56
C ALA A 20 9.68 5.91 0.53
N GLY A 21 8.65 5.08 0.32
CA GLY A 21 7.66 4.75 1.34
C GLY A 21 8.11 3.62 2.27
N LEU A 22 7.19 3.12 3.10
CA LEU A 22 7.44 2.00 4.02
C LEU A 22 8.12 0.80 3.34
N SER A 23 7.64 0.42 2.14
CA SER A 23 8.19 -0.70 1.37
C SER A 23 9.64 -0.45 0.96
N GLY A 24 9.93 0.69 0.32
CA GLY A 24 11.26 0.98 -0.21
C GLY A 24 12.34 1.11 0.87
N ILE A 25 12.02 1.81 1.97
CA ILE A 25 12.92 1.91 3.13
C ILE A 25 13.16 0.52 3.76
N GLY A 26 12.10 -0.29 3.87
CA GLY A 26 12.21 -1.67 4.34
C GLY A 26 13.09 -2.54 3.43
N THR A 27 12.92 -2.45 2.11
CA THR A 27 13.73 -3.17 1.12
C THR A 27 15.20 -2.74 1.19
N ALA A 28 15.47 -1.44 1.29
CA ALA A 28 16.84 -0.92 1.39
C ALA A 28 17.59 -1.46 2.61
N TRP A 29 16.94 -1.49 3.79
CA TRP A 29 17.55 -2.11 4.97
C TRP A 29 17.91 -3.58 4.74
N HIS A 30 17.01 -4.34 4.07
CA HIS A 30 17.27 -5.74 3.75
C HIS A 30 18.44 -5.90 2.78
N LEU A 31 18.53 -5.05 1.75
CA LEU A 31 19.65 -5.05 0.81
C LEU A 31 20.98 -4.77 1.51
N GLN A 32 21.06 -3.73 2.36
CA GLN A 32 22.26 -3.42 3.15
C GLN A 32 22.68 -4.58 4.06
N THR A 33 21.70 -5.26 4.66
CA THR A 33 21.95 -6.27 5.68
C THR A 33 22.31 -7.63 5.09
N TYR A 34 21.61 -8.05 4.02
CA TYR A 34 21.72 -9.41 3.48
C TYR A 34 22.42 -9.48 2.13
N CYS A 35 22.61 -8.34 1.46
CA CYS A 35 23.23 -8.22 0.15
C CYS A 35 24.30 -7.11 0.13
N PRO A 36 25.23 -7.05 1.11
CA PRO A 36 26.17 -5.93 1.24
C PRO A 36 27.10 -5.75 0.03
N GLN A 37 27.25 -6.77 -0.81
CA GLN A 37 28.02 -6.70 -2.05
C GLN A 37 27.31 -5.97 -3.20
N HIS A 38 26.01 -5.69 -3.09
CA HIS A 38 25.21 -5.07 -4.15
C HIS A 38 25.00 -3.58 -3.90
N ARG A 39 25.37 -2.74 -4.87
CA ARG A 39 25.09 -1.31 -4.87
C ARG A 39 23.60 -1.08 -5.12
N TYR A 40 22.95 -0.25 -4.32
CA TYR A 40 21.56 0.12 -4.57
C TYR A 40 21.34 1.63 -4.47
N ALA A 41 20.28 2.08 -5.12
CA ALA A 41 19.73 3.42 -4.95
C ALA A 41 18.20 3.34 -4.84
N ILE A 42 17.60 4.37 -4.27
CA ILE A 42 16.15 4.59 -4.27
C ILE A 42 15.87 5.84 -5.10
N VAL A 43 14.86 5.79 -5.96
CA VAL A 43 14.30 6.99 -6.62
C VAL A 43 12.90 7.26 -6.06
N GLU A 44 12.60 8.51 -5.75
CA GLU A 44 11.32 8.96 -5.22
C GLU A 44 10.85 10.19 -6.00
N ALA A 45 9.60 10.16 -6.46
CA ALA A 45 9.02 11.26 -7.23
C ALA A 45 8.85 12.52 -6.39
N ARG A 46 8.53 12.36 -5.09
CA ARG A 46 8.34 13.47 -4.15
C ARG A 46 9.67 13.95 -3.56
N GLY A 47 9.61 15.10 -2.87
CA GLY A 47 10.72 15.66 -2.08
C GLY A 47 10.86 15.07 -0.67
N ALA A 48 10.14 13.99 -0.34
CA ALA A 48 10.04 13.49 1.04
C ALA A 48 9.92 11.97 1.12
N ILE A 49 10.41 11.41 2.24
CA ILE A 49 10.22 10.01 2.63
C ILE A 49 8.84 9.86 3.25
N GLY A 50 8.19 8.71 3.04
CA GLY A 50 6.99 8.32 3.80
C GLY A 50 5.87 7.75 2.95
N GLY A 51 5.85 8.06 1.65
CA GLY A 51 4.79 7.65 0.73
C GLY A 51 3.42 8.13 1.24
N THR A 52 2.49 7.20 1.47
CA THR A 52 1.15 7.47 2.00
C THR A 52 1.13 8.35 3.26
N TRP A 53 2.09 8.19 4.16
CA TRP A 53 2.15 8.93 5.43
C TRP A 53 2.63 10.38 5.28
N ASP A 54 3.29 10.68 4.16
CA ASP A 54 3.63 12.04 3.76
C ASP A 54 2.57 12.64 2.81
N LEU A 55 1.91 11.80 2.01
CA LEU A 55 0.89 12.23 1.05
C LEU A 55 -0.35 12.79 1.74
N PHE A 56 -0.96 12.00 2.62
CA PHE A 56 -2.24 12.36 3.21
C PHE A 56 -2.06 13.32 4.38
N ARG A 57 -2.86 14.39 4.40
CA ARG A 57 -2.79 15.45 5.42
C ARG A 57 -4.09 15.69 6.17
N TYR A 58 -5.13 14.90 5.89
CA TYR A 58 -6.40 15.01 6.61
C TYR A 58 -6.25 14.70 8.10
N PRO A 59 -7.05 15.34 8.96
CA PRO A 59 -6.88 15.24 10.40
C PRO A 59 -7.25 13.85 10.89
N GLY A 60 -6.53 13.39 11.91
CA GLY A 60 -6.72 12.08 12.50
C GLY A 60 -6.07 10.92 11.73
N LEU A 61 -5.39 11.19 10.60
CA LEU A 61 -4.66 10.18 9.81
C LEU A 61 -3.91 9.21 10.73
N ARG A 62 -4.16 7.92 10.54
CA ARG A 62 -3.65 6.84 11.40
C ARG A 62 -3.63 5.52 10.65
N SER A 63 -2.95 4.53 11.22
CA SER A 63 -3.02 3.16 10.75
C SER A 63 -4.21 2.42 11.35
N ASP A 64 -4.90 1.59 10.55
CA ASP A 64 -5.85 0.59 11.07
C ASP A 64 -5.16 -0.71 11.54
N SER A 65 -3.83 -0.76 11.45
CA SER A 65 -3.00 -1.88 11.86
C SER A 65 -2.08 -1.47 12.99
N ASP A 66 -1.87 -2.37 13.94
CA ASP A 66 -0.98 -2.11 15.06
C ASP A 66 0.48 -2.00 14.61
N MET A 67 1.24 -1.10 15.21
CA MET A 67 2.63 -0.86 14.86
C MET A 67 3.56 -2.00 15.27
N TYR A 68 3.12 -2.97 16.08
CA TYR A 68 3.92 -4.18 16.30
C TYR A 68 3.95 -5.08 15.07
N THR A 69 2.91 -5.03 14.23
CA THR A 69 2.83 -5.78 12.96
C THR A 69 3.14 -4.91 11.73
N LEU A 70 2.79 -3.63 11.76
CA LEU A 70 3.09 -2.66 10.69
C LEU A 70 4.52 -2.11 10.77
N GLY A 71 5.10 -1.98 11.96
CA GLY A 71 6.50 -1.61 12.12
C GLY A 71 7.45 -2.63 11.50
N TYR A 72 8.71 -2.23 11.33
CA TYR A 72 9.74 -3.07 10.73
C TYR A 72 10.15 -4.16 11.71
N SER A 73 10.38 -5.37 11.20
CA SER A 73 10.79 -6.51 12.04
C SER A 73 12.15 -6.29 12.72
N PHE A 74 12.99 -5.45 12.12
CA PHE A 74 14.35 -5.13 12.57
C PHE A 74 14.44 -3.85 13.41
N GLU A 75 13.41 -3.00 13.40
CA GLU A 75 13.32 -1.80 14.24
C GLU A 75 12.04 -1.89 15.08
N PRO A 76 12.12 -2.46 16.28
CA PRO A 76 10.96 -2.62 17.14
C PRO A 76 10.23 -1.30 17.42
N TRP A 77 8.91 -1.34 17.33
CA TRP A 77 8.06 -0.25 17.78
C TRP A 77 8.12 -0.10 19.30
N THR A 78 8.50 1.10 19.76
CA THR A 78 8.73 1.38 21.18
C THR A 78 7.65 2.23 21.83
N GLU A 79 6.82 2.94 21.05
CA GLU A 79 5.80 3.85 21.59
C GLU A 79 4.64 3.12 22.27
N ALA A 80 3.91 3.85 23.12
CA ALA A 80 2.79 3.31 23.87
C ALA A 80 1.55 3.03 22.99
N LYS A 81 1.25 3.94 22.05
CA LYS A 81 0.14 3.77 21.10
C LYS A 81 0.52 2.72 20.07
N ALA A 82 -0.24 1.62 20.05
CA ALA A 82 -0.10 0.58 19.04
C ALA A 82 -0.78 1.01 17.74
N ILE A 83 -1.93 1.68 17.84
CA ILE A 83 -2.58 2.37 16.73
C ILE A 83 -2.01 3.78 16.68
N ALA A 84 -1.01 3.99 15.83
CA ALA A 84 -0.26 5.24 15.75
C ALA A 84 -0.87 6.20 14.72
N ASP A 85 -0.78 7.50 15.01
CA ASP A 85 -1.08 8.57 14.06
C ASP A 85 -0.01 8.66 12.96
N GLY A 86 -0.40 9.28 11.85
CA GLY A 86 0.40 9.38 10.64
C GLY A 86 1.70 10.14 10.85
N ALA A 87 1.71 11.19 11.68
CA ALA A 87 2.90 11.96 12.00
C ALA A 87 3.94 11.09 12.74
N THR A 88 3.50 10.30 13.71
CA THR A 88 4.37 9.37 14.45
C THR A 88 4.91 8.27 13.53
N ILE A 89 4.10 7.74 12.62
CA ILE A 89 4.56 6.75 11.63
C ILE A 89 5.57 7.37 10.67
N LEU A 90 5.30 8.59 10.17
CA LEU A 90 6.21 9.32 9.29
C LEU A 90 7.56 9.59 9.97
N ALA A 91 7.54 10.04 11.23
CA ALA A 91 8.74 10.24 12.04
C ALA A 91 9.52 8.93 12.25
N TYR A 92 8.81 7.83 12.52
CA TYR A 92 9.42 6.50 12.65
C TYR A 92 10.13 6.06 11.36
N VAL A 93 9.51 6.22 10.19
CA VAL A 93 10.14 5.84 8.91
C VAL A 93 11.35 6.71 8.60
N ASN A 94 11.26 8.03 8.83
CA ASN A 94 12.39 8.94 8.65
C ASN A 94 13.55 8.59 9.59
N ARG A 95 13.27 8.36 10.87
CA ARG A 95 14.27 7.92 11.86
C ARG A 95 14.98 6.63 11.43
N VAL A 96 14.23 5.66 10.90
CA VAL A 96 14.81 4.41 10.36
C VAL A 96 15.72 4.71 9.16
N ALA A 97 15.25 5.55 8.23
CA ALA A 97 16.06 5.91 7.07
C ALA A 97 17.38 6.59 7.47
N ASP A 98 17.34 7.47 8.48
CA ASP A 98 18.50 8.19 8.98
C ASP A 98 19.45 7.27 9.76
N LYS A 99 18.91 6.49 10.70
CA LYS A 99 19.67 5.57 11.56
C LYS A 99 20.52 4.57 10.77
N TYR A 100 20.01 4.11 9.63
CA TYR A 100 20.68 3.11 8.80
C TYR A 100 21.35 3.69 7.55
N GLY A 101 21.49 5.02 7.45
CA GLY A 101 22.14 5.69 6.30
C GLY A 101 21.43 5.51 4.96
N ILE A 102 20.14 5.15 4.98
CA ILE A 102 19.35 4.88 3.78
C ILE A 102 19.00 6.19 3.06
N ARG A 103 18.81 7.30 3.81
CA ARG A 103 18.47 8.60 3.23
C ARG A 103 19.47 9.03 2.14
N ASP A 104 20.76 8.80 2.37
CA ASP A 104 21.84 9.18 1.44
C ASP A 104 21.82 8.37 0.13
N LYS A 105 21.02 7.29 0.08
CA LYS A 105 20.81 6.48 -1.12
C LYS A 105 19.56 6.87 -1.90
N ILE A 106 18.80 7.86 -1.43
CA ILE A 106 17.55 8.32 -2.06
C ILE A 106 17.82 9.50 -2.99
N ARG A 107 17.30 9.41 -4.21
CA ARG A 107 17.23 10.49 -5.18
C ARG A 107 15.78 10.98 -5.25
N PHE A 108 15.52 12.09 -4.58
CA PHE A 108 14.21 12.75 -4.58
C PHE A 108 13.95 13.51 -5.89
N GLY A 109 12.69 13.79 -6.21
CA GLY A 109 12.31 14.48 -7.45
C GLY A 109 12.57 13.66 -8.72
N HIS A 110 12.66 12.33 -8.60
CA HIS A 110 12.89 11.39 -9.71
C HIS A 110 11.68 10.48 -9.87
N LYS A 111 10.80 10.80 -10.82
CA LYS A 111 9.59 10.04 -11.11
C LYS A 111 9.86 9.01 -12.20
N LEU A 112 9.55 7.74 -11.93
CA LEU A 112 9.64 6.70 -12.95
C LEU A 112 8.62 6.93 -14.07
N VAL A 113 9.07 6.85 -15.32
CA VAL A 113 8.23 6.93 -16.52
C VAL A 113 8.22 5.60 -17.27
N SER A 114 9.40 5.02 -17.50
CA SER A 114 9.52 3.75 -18.22
C SER A 114 10.76 2.94 -17.80
N ALA A 115 10.72 1.64 -18.07
CA ALA A 115 11.87 0.75 -17.91
C ALA A 115 11.90 -0.29 -19.05
N ASP A 116 13.05 -0.44 -19.69
CA ASP A 116 13.28 -1.41 -20.76
C ASP A 116 14.38 -2.40 -20.34
N PHE A 117 14.09 -3.71 -20.39
CA PHE A 117 15.07 -4.73 -20.09
C PHE A 117 15.79 -5.18 -21.35
N ASP A 118 17.12 -5.06 -21.37
CA ASP A 118 17.97 -5.61 -22.41
C ASP A 118 18.41 -7.02 -22.01
N SER A 119 17.89 -8.03 -22.72
CA SER A 119 18.16 -9.44 -22.45
C SER A 119 19.62 -9.82 -22.75
N ARG A 120 20.29 -9.13 -23.67
CA ARG A 120 21.72 -9.38 -23.98
C ARG A 120 22.63 -8.77 -22.93
N ALA A 121 22.32 -7.56 -22.47
CA ALA A 121 23.09 -6.88 -21.43
C ALA A 121 22.71 -7.30 -20.00
N ALA A 122 21.59 -8.02 -19.83
CA ALA A 122 21.02 -8.45 -18.56
C ALA A 122 20.78 -7.28 -17.58
N ARG A 123 20.20 -6.18 -18.08
CA ARG A 123 19.94 -4.97 -17.28
C ARG A 123 18.70 -4.22 -17.74
N TRP A 124 18.10 -3.49 -16.82
CA TRP A 124 17.10 -2.48 -17.07
C TRP A 124 17.75 -1.14 -17.41
N THR A 125 17.19 -0.44 -18.40
CA THR A 125 17.38 0.98 -18.66
C THR A 125 16.12 1.70 -18.22
N VAL A 126 16.25 2.61 -17.26
CA VAL A 126 15.15 3.23 -16.51
C VAL A 126 15.10 4.72 -16.83
N SER A 127 13.96 5.19 -17.33
CA SER A 127 13.72 6.60 -17.65
C SER A 127 12.99 7.30 -16.49
N LEU A 128 13.57 8.39 -16.02
CA LEU A 128 13.13 9.15 -14.86
C LEU A 128 12.84 10.60 -15.27
N GLU A 129 11.63 11.07 -15.00
CA GLU A 129 11.27 12.48 -15.12
C GLU A 129 11.77 13.23 -13.88
N THR A 130 12.46 14.35 -14.12
CA THR A 130 12.96 15.28 -13.11
C THR A 130 12.58 16.71 -13.51
N THR A 131 12.76 17.68 -12.60
CA THR A 131 12.57 19.10 -12.92
C THR A 131 13.47 19.59 -14.05
N ASP A 132 14.62 18.94 -14.24
CA ASP A 132 15.63 19.29 -15.25
C ASP A 132 15.49 18.46 -16.54
N GLY A 133 14.33 17.83 -16.72
CA GLY A 133 14.01 16.95 -17.86
C GLY A 133 14.24 15.47 -17.60
N LEU A 134 14.23 14.69 -18.67
CA LEU A 134 14.39 13.24 -18.60
C LEU A 134 15.83 12.86 -18.22
N ARG A 135 15.97 11.85 -17.35
CA ARG A 135 17.24 11.24 -16.94
C ARG A 135 17.15 9.74 -17.12
N THR A 136 18.29 9.09 -17.34
CA THR A 136 18.38 7.64 -17.51
C THR A 136 19.27 7.05 -16.43
N LEU A 137 18.87 5.92 -15.86
CA LEU A 137 19.68 5.07 -14.99
C LEU A 137 19.61 3.62 -15.44
N THR A 138 20.65 2.86 -15.16
CA THR A 138 20.71 1.43 -15.44
C THR A 138 20.82 0.62 -14.16
N CYS A 139 20.14 -0.52 -14.11
CA CYS A 139 20.22 -1.46 -12.99
C CYS A 139 20.07 -2.92 -13.42
N ARG A 140 20.69 -3.85 -12.69
CA ARG A 140 20.49 -5.29 -12.93
C ARG A 140 19.12 -5.75 -12.48
N TRP A 141 18.63 -5.21 -11.36
CA TRP A 141 17.36 -5.54 -10.75
C TRP A 141 16.52 -4.29 -10.47
N LEU A 142 15.23 -4.35 -10.80
CA LEU A 142 14.26 -3.29 -10.51
C LEU A 142 13.27 -3.76 -9.44
N HIS A 143 13.17 -3.01 -8.34
CA HIS A 143 12.21 -3.28 -7.26
C HIS A 143 11.22 -2.13 -7.08
N MET A 144 9.94 -2.42 -7.32
CA MET A 144 8.86 -1.45 -7.23
C MET A 144 8.27 -1.41 -5.82
N GLY A 145 8.67 -0.40 -5.05
CA GLY A 145 8.15 -0.06 -3.72
C GLY A 145 7.06 1.02 -3.73
N THR A 146 6.40 1.21 -4.88
CA THR A 146 5.56 2.38 -5.20
C THR A 146 4.19 2.42 -4.49
N GLY A 147 3.77 1.33 -3.85
CA GLY A 147 2.39 1.21 -3.36
C GLY A 147 1.38 1.10 -4.49
N TYR A 148 0.11 1.43 -4.20
CA TYR A 148 -1.01 1.30 -5.14
C TYR A 148 -1.91 2.53 -5.23
N TYR A 149 -1.54 3.66 -4.63
CA TYR A 149 -2.34 4.89 -4.64
C TYR A 149 -1.93 5.79 -5.80
N ASP A 150 -2.91 6.34 -6.49
CA ASP A 150 -2.72 7.51 -7.33
C ASP A 150 -2.58 8.75 -6.43
N TYR A 151 -1.44 9.44 -6.51
CA TYR A 151 -1.16 10.59 -5.66
C TYR A 151 -1.75 11.89 -6.24
N ASP A 152 -1.95 11.92 -7.56
CA ASP A 152 -2.37 13.11 -8.30
C ASP A 152 -3.89 13.18 -8.44
N GLU A 153 -4.55 12.02 -8.47
CA GLU A 153 -5.99 11.91 -8.64
C GLU A 153 -6.65 11.07 -7.55
N ALA A 154 -7.73 11.61 -6.99
CA ALA A 154 -8.62 10.87 -6.10
C ALA A 154 -9.81 10.28 -6.86
N HIS A 155 -10.50 9.31 -6.25
CA HIS A 155 -11.82 8.90 -6.76
C HIS A 155 -12.91 9.77 -6.16
N CYS A 156 -13.27 10.85 -6.86
CA CYS A 156 -14.39 11.71 -6.52
C CYS A 156 -15.49 11.57 -7.60
N PRO A 157 -16.67 10.99 -7.29
CA PRO A 157 -17.77 10.97 -8.25
C PRO A 157 -18.26 12.40 -8.52
N ALA A 158 -18.84 12.62 -9.69
CA ALA A 158 -19.49 13.89 -9.98
C ALA A 158 -20.73 14.05 -9.10
N PHE A 159 -20.87 15.19 -8.44
CA PHE A 159 -22.05 15.56 -7.67
C PHE A 159 -22.81 16.65 -8.41
N ALA A 160 -24.08 16.39 -8.74
CA ALA A 160 -24.96 17.39 -9.32
C ALA A 160 -25.06 18.60 -8.37
N GLY A 161 -25.09 19.82 -8.91
CA GLY A 161 -25.19 21.04 -8.10
C GLY A 161 -23.90 21.49 -7.39
N ALA A 162 -22.78 20.76 -7.50
CA ALA A 162 -21.54 21.09 -6.80
C ALA A 162 -21.02 22.51 -7.08
N ALA A 163 -21.18 23.02 -8.30
CA ALA A 163 -20.77 24.38 -8.66
C ALA A 163 -21.60 25.48 -7.97
N GLY A 164 -22.79 25.14 -7.44
CA GLY A 164 -23.67 26.07 -6.74
C GLY A 164 -23.55 26.02 -5.21
N PHE A 165 -22.77 25.08 -4.65
CA PHE A 165 -22.54 25.01 -3.22
C PHE A 165 -21.66 26.18 -2.77
N THR A 166 -22.11 26.92 -1.76
CA THR A 166 -21.44 28.15 -1.32
C THR A 166 -20.38 27.91 -0.24
N GLY A 167 -20.43 26.75 0.42
CA GLY A 167 -19.45 26.33 1.41
C GLY A 167 -18.19 25.71 0.80
N ALA A 168 -17.32 25.16 1.67
CA ALA A 168 -16.10 24.50 1.22
C ALA A 168 -16.37 23.04 0.79
N PHE A 169 -16.08 22.70 -0.47
CA PHE A 169 -16.19 21.33 -0.97
C PHE A 169 -14.86 20.83 -1.52
N PHE A 170 -14.33 19.75 -0.94
CA PHE A 170 -13.06 19.15 -1.37
C PHE A 170 -13.00 17.65 -1.07
N HIS A 171 -12.06 16.95 -1.73
CA HIS A 171 -11.79 15.55 -1.46
C HIS A 171 -10.74 15.38 -0.36
N ALA A 172 -10.92 14.40 0.54
CA ALA A 172 -10.06 14.18 1.71
C ALA A 172 -8.57 13.98 1.38
N GLN A 173 -8.26 13.48 0.18
CA GLN A 173 -6.88 13.33 -0.32
C GLN A 173 -6.16 14.68 -0.46
N PHE A 174 -6.88 15.74 -0.81
CA PHE A 174 -6.34 17.10 -1.04
C PHE A 174 -6.81 18.03 0.07
N TRP A 175 -6.51 17.63 1.32
CA TRP A 175 -6.97 18.36 2.49
C TRP A 175 -6.40 19.78 2.52
N PRO A 176 -7.23 20.83 2.63
CA PRO A 176 -6.77 22.22 2.63
C PRO A 176 -6.07 22.58 3.95
N GLU A 177 -5.05 23.42 3.87
CA GLU A 177 -4.39 23.99 5.05
C GLU A 177 -5.26 25.08 5.69
N GLY A 178 -5.21 25.19 7.03
CA GLY A 178 -5.86 26.28 7.76
C GLY A 178 -7.39 26.29 7.76
N LEU A 179 -8.04 25.16 7.43
CA LEU A 179 -9.50 25.06 7.47
C LEU A 179 -10.02 25.26 8.90
N ASP A 180 -10.77 26.34 9.11
CA ASP A 180 -11.49 26.58 10.35
C ASP A 180 -12.82 25.82 10.37
N LEU A 181 -13.05 25.08 11.46
CA LEU A 181 -14.23 24.23 11.66
C LEU A 181 -15.09 24.73 12.82
N ALA A 182 -14.66 25.73 13.58
CA ALA A 182 -15.37 26.17 14.76
C ALA A 182 -16.80 26.61 14.42
N GLY A 183 -17.79 25.96 15.05
CA GLY A 183 -19.21 26.29 14.85
C GLY A 183 -19.76 25.94 13.47
N ARG A 184 -19.03 25.15 12.65
CA ARG A 184 -19.50 24.75 11.32
C ARG A 184 -20.21 23.40 11.32
N LYS A 185 -21.20 23.26 10.44
CA LYS A 185 -21.84 21.98 10.11
C LYS A 185 -21.06 21.31 8.98
N VAL A 186 -20.67 20.06 9.18
CA VAL A 186 -19.82 19.33 8.23
C VAL A 186 -20.48 18.05 7.78
N VAL A 187 -20.53 17.81 6.47
CA VAL A 187 -20.94 16.53 5.88
C VAL A 187 -19.72 15.82 5.31
N VAL A 188 -19.45 14.61 5.81
CA VAL A 188 -18.41 13.72 5.28
C VAL A 188 -19.07 12.62 4.45
N ILE A 189 -18.86 12.63 3.13
CA ILE A 189 -19.46 11.67 2.20
C ILE A 189 -18.54 10.46 2.07
N GLY A 190 -18.93 9.35 2.69
CA GLY A 190 -18.23 8.07 2.66
C GLY A 190 -18.35 7.30 3.98
N SER A 191 -18.10 5.99 3.95
CA SER A 191 -18.11 5.09 5.12
C SER A 191 -16.86 4.21 5.23
N GLY A 192 -15.83 4.53 4.45
CA GLY A 192 -14.54 3.84 4.50
C GLY A 192 -13.66 4.32 5.65
N ALA A 193 -12.46 3.74 5.76
CA ALA A 193 -11.49 4.07 6.82
C ALA A 193 -11.18 5.58 6.89
N THR A 194 -11.10 6.27 5.74
CA THR A 194 -10.91 7.72 5.69
C THR A 194 -12.03 8.48 6.41
N ALA A 195 -13.30 8.16 6.15
CA ALA A 195 -14.44 8.82 6.80
C ALA A 195 -14.47 8.53 8.31
N VAL A 196 -14.31 7.26 8.69
CA VAL A 196 -14.25 6.81 10.09
C VAL A 196 -13.10 7.47 10.87
N THR A 197 -12.05 7.89 10.18
CA THR A 197 -10.92 8.60 10.75
C THR A 197 -11.20 10.10 10.93
N ILE A 198 -11.75 10.73 9.89
CA ILE A 198 -11.95 12.19 9.85
C ILE A 198 -13.10 12.61 10.77
N VAL A 199 -14.24 11.93 10.71
CA VAL A 199 -15.48 12.33 11.39
C VAL A 199 -15.30 12.64 12.89
N PRO A 200 -14.77 11.72 13.73
CA PRO A 200 -14.59 12.01 15.15
C PRO A 200 -13.60 13.15 15.41
N GLU A 201 -12.61 13.30 14.54
CA GLU A 201 -11.59 14.32 14.67
C GLU A 201 -12.11 15.72 14.32
N LEU A 202 -12.99 15.85 13.32
CA LEU A 202 -13.65 17.13 13.01
C LEU A 202 -14.56 17.59 14.17
N ALA A 203 -15.31 16.66 14.77
CA ALA A 203 -16.11 16.97 15.96
C ALA A 203 -15.23 17.41 17.14
N ARG A 204 -14.04 16.81 17.30
CA ARG A 204 -13.06 17.19 18.33
C ARG A 204 -12.45 18.58 18.07
N GLN A 205 -12.34 18.99 16.81
CA GLN A 205 -11.76 20.28 16.41
C GLN A 205 -12.76 21.46 16.49
N GLY A 206 -14.00 21.22 16.94
CA GLY A 206 -14.96 22.28 17.22
C GLY A 206 -16.05 22.49 16.17
N ALA A 207 -16.19 21.56 15.22
CA ALA A 207 -17.40 21.52 14.38
C ALA A 207 -18.65 21.45 15.26
N GLU A 208 -19.68 22.23 14.90
CA GLU A 208 -20.98 22.23 15.59
C GLU A 208 -21.60 20.84 15.52
N HIS A 209 -21.61 20.27 14.31
CA HIS A 209 -22.13 18.93 14.05
C HIS A 209 -21.43 18.31 12.84
N VAL A 210 -21.17 17.00 12.90
CA VAL A 210 -20.57 16.26 11.78
C VAL A 210 -21.48 15.10 11.37
N ALA A 211 -22.00 15.14 10.15
CA ALA A 211 -22.78 14.04 9.57
C ALA A 211 -21.90 13.17 8.67
N MET A 212 -21.74 11.89 9.02
CA MET A 212 -21.15 10.89 8.12
C MET A 212 -22.24 10.35 7.20
N LEU A 213 -22.25 10.80 5.95
CA LEU A 213 -23.19 10.35 4.92
C LEU A 213 -22.62 9.13 4.19
N GLN A 214 -23.36 8.03 4.20
CA GLN A 214 -22.96 6.79 3.55
C GLN A 214 -24.06 6.22 2.67
N ARG A 215 -23.69 5.76 1.47
CA ARG A 215 -24.60 4.99 0.63
C ARG A 215 -24.78 3.56 1.14
N SER A 216 -23.68 2.94 1.53
CA SER A 216 -23.66 1.54 1.98
C SER A 216 -22.94 1.45 3.31
N PRO A 217 -23.56 0.84 4.34
CA PRO A 217 -22.92 0.63 5.63
C PRO A 217 -21.63 -0.19 5.52
N THR A 218 -20.69 0.09 6.41
CA THR A 218 -19.43 -0.66 6.56
C THR A 218 -19.33 -1.28 7.95
N TYR A 219 -18.72 -2.45 8.06
CA TYR A 219 -18.43 -3.05 9.36
C TYR A 219 -17.37 -2.25 10.10
N MET A 220 -17.68 -1.89 11.36
CA MET A 220 -16.79 -1.16 12.25
C MET A 220 -16.54 -1.96 13.52
N VAL A 221 -15.31 -1.87 14.03
CA VAL A 221 -14.92 -2.47 15.30
C VAL A 221 -14.21 -1.44 16.15
N SER A 222 -14.56 -1.35 17.44
CA SER A 222 -13.78 -0.53 18.37
C SER A 222 -12.68 -1.34 19.04
N HIS A 223 -11.51 -0.73 19.18
CA HIS A 223 -10.40 -1.30 19.93
C HIS A 223 -9.59 -0.17 20.59
N PRO A 224 -9.01 -0.39 21.79
CA PRO A 224 -8.09 0.57 22.39
C PRO A 224 -6.88 0.85 21.48
N SER A 225 -6.46 2.12 21.42
CA SER A 225 -5.24 2.51 20.70
C SER A 225 -3.96 2.06 21.41
N VAL A 226 -4.02 1.92 22.74
CA VAL A 226 -2.93 1.44 23.60
C VAL A 226 -3.15 -0.02 23.98
N ASP A 227 -2.16 -0.85 23.65
CA ASP A 227 -2.15 -2.25 24.04
C ASP A 227 -1.42 -2.44 25.39
N LYS A 228 -2.20 -2.40 26.48
CA LYS A 228 -1.69 -2.56 27.85
C LYS A 228 -1.04 -3.94 28.08
N ALA A 229 -1.47 -4.98 27.37
CA ALA A 229 -0.87 -6.31 27.48
C ALA A 229 0.50 -6.33 26.79
N ALA A 230 0.60 -5.76 25.59
CA ALA A 230 1.88 -5.60 24.88
C ALA A 230 2.89 -4.77 25.70
N GLY A 231 2.44 -3.65 26.28
CA GLY A 231 3.28 -2.82 27.13
C GLY A 231 3.77 -3.54 28.40
N ARG A 232 3.04 -4.53 28.92
CA ARG A 232 3.51 -5.39 30.02
C ARG A 232 4.54 -6.42 29.54
N ILE A 233 4.25 -7.09 28.42
CA ILE A 233 5.16 -8.08 27.81
C ILE A 233 6.52 -7.45 27.50
N ARG A 234 6.52 -6.26 26.89
CA ARG A 234 7.75 -5.51 26.57
C ARG A 234 8.53 -5.08 27.81
N ARG A 235 7.86 -4.60 28.86
CA ARG A 235 8.53 -4.23 30.12
C ARG A 235 9.20 -5.43 30.80
N LEU A 236 8.61 -6.63 30.69
CA LEU A 236 9.14 -7.83 31.33
C LEU A 236 10.26 -8.51 30.52
N LEU A 237 10.16 -8.50 29.18
CA LEU A 237 11.05 -9.29 28.31
C LEU A 237 12.01 -8.42 27.48
N GLY A 238 12.00 -7.11 27.68
CA GLY A 238 12.75 -6.13 26.90
C GLY A 238 12.15 -5.91 25.50
N ASP A 239 12.68 -4.91 24.79
CA ASP A 239 12.08 -4.46 23.54
C ASP A 239 12.17 -5.50 22.43
N ARG A 240 13.28 -6.24 22.28
CA ARG A 240 13.44 -7.21 21.19
C ARG A 240 12.53 -8.44 21.34
N LEU A 241 12.66 -9.17 22.45
CA LEU A 241 11.85 -10.38 22.70
C LEU A 241 10.39 -10.03 22.93
N GLY A 242 10.12 -8.96 23.68
CA GLY A 242 8.76 -8.47 23.91
C GLY A 242 8.06 -8.07 22.62
N HIS A 243 8.72 -7.32 21.73
CA HIS A 243 8.16 -6.97 20.43
C HIS A 243 7.90 -8.21 19.57
N ALA A 244 8.84 -9.16 19.51
CA ALA A 244 8.66 -10.39 18.73
C ALA A 244 7.44 -11.20 19.19
N LEU A 245 7.25 -11.36 20.51
CA LEU A 245 6.12 -12.07 21.08
C LEU A 245 4.79 -11.36 20.84
N VAL A 246 4.75 -10.04 21.05
CA VAL A 246 3.56 -9.21 20.78
C VAL A 246 3.19 -9.27 19.31
N ARG A 247 4.17 -9.13 18.41
CA ARG A 247 3.98 -9.24 16.96
C ARG A 247 3.39 -10.60 16.59
N THR A 248 3.98 -11.70 17.06
CA THR A 248 3.46 -13.05 16.78
C THR A 248 2.03 -13.21 17.31
N ARG A 249 1.76 -12.79 18.55
CA ARG A 249 0.40 -12.81 19.12
C ARG A 249 -0.59 -12.04 18.25
N ASN A 250 -0.26 -10.82 17.84
CA ASN A 250 -1.15 -9.96 17.04
C ASN A 250 -1.43 -10.54 15.66
N VAL A 251 -0.39 -11.06 14.98
CA VAL A 251 -0.55 -11.78 13.71
C VAL A 251 -1.49 -12.97 13.85
N LEU A 252 -1.32 -13.79 14.90
CA LEU A 252 -2.16 -14.96 15.13
C LEU A 252 -3.61 -14.58 15.46
N LEU A 253 -3.83 -13.55 16.29
CA LEU A 253 -5.17 -13.06 16.62
C LEU A 253 -5.90 -12.50 15.39
N GLN A 254 -5.21 -11.68 14.59
CA GLN A 254 -5.76 -11.14 13.35
C GLN A 254 -6.11 -12.25 12.35
N GLN A 255 -5.22 -13.24 12.19
CA GLN A 255 -5.46 -14.38 11.32
C GLN A 255 -6.61 -15.25 11.83
N ALA A 256 -6.71 -15.50 13.13
CA ALA A 256 -7.82 -16.23 13.73
C ALA A 256 -9.16 -15.51 13.51
N PHE A 257 -9.19 -14.19 13.70
CA PHE A 257 -10.39 -13.37 13.45
C PHE A 257 -10.80 -13.39 11.98
N TYR A 258 -9.84 -13.22 11.05
CA TYR A 258 -10.10 -13.33 9.61
C TYR A 258 -10.66 -14.71 9.24
N GLN A 259 -10.06 -15.80 9.74
CA GLN A 259 -10.53 -17.15 9.47
C GLN A 259 -11.92 -17.41 10.06
N LEU A 260 -12.22 -16.88 11.25
CA LEU A 260 -13.55 -16.96 11.86
C LEU A 260 -14.59 -16.24 10.99
N ALA A 261 -14.25 -15.04 10.50
CA ALA A 261 -15.12 -14.27 9.62
C ALA A 261 -15.41 -15.01 8.31
N ARG A 262 -14.39 -15.54 7.65
CA ARG A 262 -14.54 -16.27 6.37
C ARG A 262 -15.27 -17.61 6.54
N ARG A 263 -15.10 -18.32 7.66
CA ARG A 263 -15.69 -19.66 7.87
C ARG A 263 -17.05 -19.64 8.56
N ARG A 264 -17.33 -18.61 9.37
CA ARG A 264 -18.59 -18.43 10.12
C ARG A 264 -19.05 -16.97 10.06
N PRO A 265 -19.40 -16.46 8.87
CA PRO A 265 -19.74 -15.04 8.68
C PRO A 265 -20.94 -14.60 9.52
N ALA A 266 -22.00 -15.41 9.61
CA ALA A 266 -23.18 -15.10 10.42
C ALA A 266 -22.87 -14.93 11.92
N LEU A 267 -22.00 -15.78 12.47
CA LEU A 267 -21.55 -15.65 13.86
C LEU A 267 -20.77 -14.34 14.05
N THR A 268 -19.86 -14.05 13.13
CA THR A 268 -19.02 -12.83 13.19
C THR A 268 -19.88 -11.57 13.08
N ARG A 269 -20.86 -11.55 12.17
CA ARG A 269 -21.84 -10.46 12.04
C ARG A 269 -22.59 -10.22 13.35
N ARG A 270 -23.06 -11.28 14.02
CA ARG A 270 -23.72 -11.19 15.32
C ARG A 270 -22.80 -10.64 16.42
N LEU A 271 -21.52 -11.04 16.45
CA LEU A 271 -20.55 -10.52 17.41
C LEU A 271 -20.26 -9.04 17.20
N LEU A 272 -20.06 -8.61 15.94
CA LEU A 272 -19.86 -7.21 15.59
C LEU A 272 -21.07 -6.37 15.96
N ARG A 273 -22.28 -6.82 15.61
CA ARG A 273 -23.53 -6.15 15.98
C ARG A 273 -23.68 -6.02 17.51
N LYS A 274 -23.35 -7.07 18.26
CA LYS A 274 -23.36 -7.04 19.74
C LYS A 274 -22.33 -6.07 20.31
N GLY A 275 -21.19 -5.90 19.64
CA GLY A 275 -20.22 -4.85 19.98
C GLY A 275 -20.83 -3.46 19.84
N LEU A 276 -21.49 -3.19 18.71
CA LEU A 276 -22.15 -1.90 18.45
C LEU A 276 -23.25 -1.57 19.45
N THR A 277 -24.07 -2.56 19.86
CA THR A 277 -25.12 -2.33 20.88
C THR A 277 -24.58 -1.93 22.25
N ARG A 278 -23.29 -2.16 22.51
CA ARG A 278 -22.63 -1.70 23.76
C ARG A 278 -22.05 -0.31 23.63
N GLU A 279 -21.83 0.15 22.41
CA GLU A 279 -21.23 1.44 22.09
C GLU A 279 -22.28 2.52 21.79
N LEU A 280 -23.47 2.14 21.36
CA LEU A 280 -24.49 3.08 20.90
C LEU A 280 -25.68 3.17 21.86
N PRO A 281 -26.44 4.28 21.85
CA PRO A 281 -27.72 4.38 22.56
C PRO A 281 -28.66 3.23 22.21
N ALA A 282 -29.53 2.84 23.15
CA ALA A 282 -30.37 1.65 23.03
C ALA A 282 -31.36 1.72 21.85
N ASP A 283 -31.81 2.91 21.49
CA ASP A 283 -32.75 3.24 20.43
C ASP A 283 -32.05 3.63 19.10
N TYR A 284 -30.72 3.59 19.04
CA TYR A 284 -29.99 3.94 17.83
C TYR A 284 -30.31 2.96 16.69
N ALA A 285 -30.52 3.49 15.48
CA ALA A 285 -30.87 2.72 14.28
C ALA A 285 -29.68 1.91 13.72
N ILE A 286 -29.16 0.96 14.50
CA ILE A 286 -28.00 0.11 14.15
C ILE A 286 -28.26 -0.67 12.86
N ASP A 287 -29.46 -1.21 12.69
CA ASP A 287 -29.79 -2.02 11.52
C ASP A 287 -29.90 -1.19 10.22
N THR A 288 -30.00 0.14 10.34
CA THR A 288 -29.94 1.09 9.21
C THR A 288 -28.51 1.55 8.94
N HIS A 289 -27.76 1.90 9.99
CA HIS A 289 -26.47 2.59 9.86
C HIS A 289 -25.24 1.68 9.92
N PHE A 290 -25.38 0.44 10.41
CA PHE A 290 -24.24 -0.46 10.60
C PHE A 290 -24.56 -1.90 10.18
N ASN A 291 -25.40 -2.06 9.15
CA ASN A 291 -25.80 -3.36 8.63
C ASN A 291 -25.40 -3.53 7.15
N PRO A 292 -24.14 -3.87 6.85
CA PRO A 292 -23.68 -4.07 5.48
C PRO A 292 -24.40 -5.22 4.76
N LEU A 293 -24.52 -5.11 3.43
CA LEU A 293 -25.10 -6.15 2.57
C LEU A 293 -24.14 -7.29 2.22
N TYR A 294 -22.89 -7.21 2.68
CA TYR A 294 -21.83 -8.19 2.44
C TYR A 294 -21.40 -8.86 3.75
N ASP A 295 -20.67 -9.97 3.67
CA ASP A 295 -20.19 -10.69 4.85
C ASP A 295 -18.92 -10.05 5.42
N PRO A 296 -18.67 -10.14 6.75
CA PRO A 296 -17.45 -9.61 7.34
C PRO A 296 -16.20 -10.12 6.60
N TRP A 297 -15.29 -9.21 6.24
CA TRP A 297 -14.08 -9.45 5.45
C TRP A 297 -14.25 -9.73 3.94
N ASP A 298 -15.45 -9.67 3.35
CA ASP A 298 -15.58 -9.48 1.89
C ASP A 298 -15.05 -8.11 1.44
N GLN A 299 -15.08 -7.16 2.37
CA GLN A 299 -14.41 -5.87 2.33
C GLN A 299 -13.71 -5.63 3.67
N ARG A 300 -12.72 -4.74 3.67
CA ARG A 300 -11.95 -4.41 4.87
C ARG A 300 -12.83 -3.77 5.94
N LEU A 301 -12.70 -4.23 7.19
CA LEU A 301 -13.36 -3.63 8.33
C LEU A 301 -12.67 -2.32 8.71
N CYS A 302 -13.44 -1.34 9.20
CA CYS A 302 -12.89 -0.10 9.74
C CYS A 302 -12.64 -0.22 11.24
N LEU A 303 -11.48 0.27 11.68
CA LEU A 303 -11.13 0.34 13.09
C LEU A 303 -11.53 1.71 13.67
N VAL A 304 -12.19 1.69 14.83
CA VAL A 304 -12.60 2.86 15.61
C VAL A 304 -11.80 2.90 16.92
N PRO A 305 -10.64 3.58 16.97
CA PRO A 305 -9.79 3.60 18.14
C PRO A 305 -10.46 4.30 19.32
N ASP A 306 -10.33 3.72 20.51
CA ASP A 306 -10.81 4.31 21.78
C ASP A 306 -12.29 4.73 21.76
N SER A 307 -13.08 4.07 20.90
CA SER A 307 -14.50 4.35 20.64
C SER A 307 -14.77 5.80 20.21
N ASP A 308 -13.80 6.50 19.60
CA ASP A 308 -13.87 7.93 19.26
C ASP A 308 -15.14 8.32 18.47
N LEU A 309 -15.46 7.60 17.40
CA LEU A 309 -16.67 7.80 16.60
C LEU A 309 -17.94 7.58 17.44
N PHE A 310 -18.00 6.49 18.21
CA PHE A 310 -19.18 6.14 18.99
C PHE A 310 -19.39 7.10 20.17
N LYS A 311 -18.32 7.64 20.76
CA LYS A 311 -18.38 8.73 21.74
C LYS A 311 -19.01 9.98 21.13
N GLY A 312 -18.56 10.39 19.94
CA GLY A 312 -19.15 11.53 19.22
C GLY A 312 -20.65 11.36 18.96
N ILE A 313 -21.09 10.14 18.64
CA ILE A 313 -22.51 9.82 18.46
C ILE A 313 -23.27 9.93 19.80
N ARG A 314 -22.76 9.35 20.88
CA ARG A 314 -23.40 9.43 22.21
C ARG A 314 -23.48 10.85 22.76
N GLU A 315 -22.53 11.71 22.39
CA GLU A 315 -22.51 13.14 22.75
C GLU A 315 -23.39 14.00 21.84
N GLY A 316 -23.99 13.43 20.78
CA GLY A 316 -24.84 14.16 19.84
C GLY A 316 -24.09 15.04 18.83
N LYS A 317 -22.76 15.04 18.84
CA LYS A 317 -21.92 15.84 17.92
C LYS A 317 -21.74 15.20 16.54
N VAL A 318 -22.02 13.91 16.44
CA VAL A 318 -21.86 13.11 15.22
C VAL A 318 -23.14 12.36 14.92
N SER A 319 -23.56 12.37 13.65
CA SER A 319 -24.59 11.48 13.13
C SER A 319 -24.06 10.61 12.01
N VAL A 320 -24.66 9.42 11.84
CA VAL A 320 -24.46 8.58 10.67
C VAL A 320 -25.76 8.59 9.89
N VAL A 321 -25.70 8.91 8.61
CA VAL A 321 -26.87 8.97 7.73
C VAL A 321 -26.65 7.96 6.61
N THR A 322 -27.55 6.98 6.47
CA THR A 322 -27.50 6.01 5.38
C THR A 322 -28.48 6.41 4.30
N ASP A 323 -27.98 7.00 3.22
CA ASP A 323 -28.78 7.45 2.08
C ASP A 323 -27.89 7.74 0.86
N GLU A 324 -28.51 8.07 -0.27
CA GLU A 324 -27.86 8.51 -1.50
C GLU A 324 -27.96 10.02 -1.69
N VAL A 325 -26.89 10.63 -2.18
CA VAL A 325 -26.90 12.01 -2.63
C VAL A 325 -27.75 12.12 -3.89
N ASP A 326 -28.71 13.04 -3.90
CA ASP A 326 -29.38 13.49 -5.11
C ASP A 326 -28.56 14.61 -5.77
N ARG A 327 -28.38 15.72 -5.05
CA ARG A 327 -27.56 16.86 -5.47
C ARG A 327 -27.05 17.68 -4.28
N LEU A 328 -26.00 18.45 -4.51
CA LEU A 328 -25.61 19.54 -3.62
C LEU A 328 -26.55 20.74 -3.82
N THR A 329 -26.97 21.34 -2.72
CA THR A 329 -27.73 22.60 -2.69
C THR A 329 -26.76 23.75 -2.42
N THR A 330 -27.28 24.97 -2.33
CA THR A 330 -26.47 26.15 -1.99
C THR A 330 -25.84 26.07 -0.59
N ASP A 331 -26.49 25.32 0.31
CA ASP A 331 -26.30 25.29 1.77
C ASP A 331 -26.17 23.86 2.34
N GLY A 332 -26.03 22.83 1.50
CA GLY A 332 -25.97 21.46 1.98
C GLY A 332 -26.07 20.36 0.93
N VAL A 333 -26.58 19.21 1.36
CA VAL A 333 -26.76 18.00 0.55
C VAL A 333 -28.22 17.59 0.57
N LEU A 334 -28.89 17.60 -0.59
CA LEU A 334 -30.20 16.98 -0.75
C LEU A 334 -30.00 15.47 -0.98
N LEU A 335 -30.66 14.68 -0.14
CA LEU A 335 -30.67 13.22 -0.23
C LEU A 335 -31.85 12.75 -1.08
N LYS A 336 -31.75 11.53 -1.63
CA LYS A 336 -32.84 10.93 -2.41
C LYS A 336 -34.11 10.67 -1.61
N SER A 337 -34.01 10.55 -0.28
CA SER A 337 -35.18 10.52 0.62
C SER A 337 -35.93 11.85 0.70
N GLY A 338 -35.36 12.95 0.21
CA GLY A 338 -35.88 14.30 0.36
C GLY A 338 -35.36 15.04 1.59
N GLN A 339 -34.61 14.37 2.48
CA GLN A 339 -33.93 15.03 3.59
C GLN A 339 -32.81 15.95 3.07
N VAL A 340 -32.69 17.14 3.67
CA VAL A 340 -31.55 18.04 3.46
C VAL A 340 -30.61 17.95 4.65
N LEU A 341 -29.32 17.72 4.38
CA LEU A 341 -28.25 17.87 5.36
C LEU A 341 -27.58 19.22 5.15
N GLU A 342 -27.86 20.18 6.04
CA GLU A 342 -27.18 21.48 6.05
C GLU A 342 -25.67 21.30 6.26
N ALA A 343 -24.86 22.03 5.50
CA ALA A 343 -23.41 21.93 5.57
C ALA A 343 -22.73 23.24 5.16
N ASP A 344 -21.78 23.70 5.96
CA ASP A 344 -20.82 24.75 5.59
C ASP A 344 -19.58 24.14 4.91
N VAL A 345 -19.32 22.86 5.20
CA VAL A 345 -18.19 22.11 4.66
C VAL A 345 -18.65 20.72 4.23
N ILE A 346 -18.26 20.32 3.03
CA ILE A 346 -18.49 18.98 2.50
C ILE A 346 -17.14 18.35 2.18
N VAL A 347 -16.89 17.19 2.78
CA VAL A 347 -15.68 16.40 2.56
C VAL A 347 -16.03 15.14 1.80
N ALA A 348 -15.54 15.01 0.57
CA ALA A 348 -15.61 13.74 -0.15
C ALA A 348 -14.54 12.78 0.39
N ALA A 349 -14.97 11.75 1.13
CA ALA A 349 -14.16 10.62 1.57
C ALA A 349 -14.50 9.38 0.73
N THR A 350 -14.61 9.56 -0.59
CA THR A 350 -15.18 8.62 -1.56
C THR A 350 -14.20 7.58 -2.08
N GLY A 351 -12.99 7.56 -1.52
CA GLY A 351 -11.98 6.53 -1.75
C GLY A 351 -10.83 7.00 -2.62
N LEU A 352 -10.12 6.03 -3.20
CA LEU A 352 -8.87 6.25 -3.93
C LEU A 352 -9.00 5.80 -5.38
N LYS A 353 -8.12 6.33 -6.23
CA LYS A 353 -7.79 5.75 -7.54
C LYS A 353 -6.56 4.85 -7.37
N VAL A 354 -6.64 3.63 -7.92
CA VAL A 354 -5.55 2.66 -7.82
C VAL A 354 -4.53 2.97 -8.91
N ARG A 355 -3.25 3.04 -8.55
CA ARG A 355 -2.13 3.16 -9.47
C ARG A 355 -1.00 2.22 -9.04
N LEU A 356 -0.80 1.14 -9.78
CA LEU A 356 0.27 0.17 -9.52
C LEU A 356 1.52 0.51 -10.33
N LEU A 357 2.69 0.18 -9.77
CA LEU A 357 4.00 0.28 -10.45
C LEU A 357 4.29 1.68 -11.02
N ALA A 358 3.79 2.72 -10.35
CA ALA A 358 3.85 4.12 -10.79
C ALA A 358 3.24 4.39 -12.18
N ASP A 359 2.43 3.47 -12.72
CA ASP A 359 1.90 3.54 -14.10
C ASP A 359 3.02 3.59 -15.17
N ALA A 360 4.20 3.08 -14.84
CA ALA A 360 5.34 3.10 -15.75
C ALA A 360 5.16 2.13 -16.93
N ALA A 361 5.68 2.52 -18.09
CA ALA A 361 5.74 1.65 -19.26
C ALA A 361 6.90 0.65 -19.11
N PHE A 362 6.64 -0.64 -19.35
CA PHE A 362 7.65 -1.69 -19.29
C PHE A 362 7.85 -2.33 -20.65
N SER A 363 9.10 -2.60 -21.01
CA SER A 363 9.43 -3.34 -22.23
C SER A 363 10.60 -4.30 -22.00
N ILE A 364 10.71 -5.28 -22.90
CA ILE A 364 11.84 -6.22 -22.97
C ILE A 364 12.34 -6.17 -24.40
N ASP A 365 13.63 -5.85 -24.59
CA ASP A 365 14.29 -5.70 -25.88
C ASP A 365 13.51 -4.74 -26.82
N GLY A 366 12.97 -3.64 -26.25
CA GLY A 366 12.14 -2.66 -26.95
C GLY A 366 10.68 -3.07 -27.18
N GLU A 367 10.29 -4.30 -26.89
CA GLU A 367 8.90 -4.77 -27.04
C GLU A 367 8.09 -4.49 -25.76
N GLN A 368 6.99 -3.74 -25.90
CA GLN A 368 6.13 -3.37 -24.77
C GLN A 368 5.51 -4.60 -24.07
N ARG A 369 5.50 -4.57 -22.75
CA ARG A 369 4.94 -5.62 -21.88
C ARG A 369 3.90 -5.02 -20.94
N LYS A 370 2.65 -5.46 -21.11
CA LYS A 370 1.56 -5.10 -20.19
C LYS A 370 1.64 -5.97 -18.93
N LEU A 371 1.81 -5.34 -17.77
CA LEU A 371 1.84 -6.04 -16.48
C LEU A 371 0.44 -6.26 -15.88
N GLY A 372 -0.55 -5.46 -16.29
CA GLY A 372 -1.96 -5.74 -16.02
C GLY A 372 -2.37 -7.05 -16.69
N GLY A 373 -2.91 -7.99 -15.93
CA GLY A 373 -3.21 -9.35 -16.39
C GLY A 373 -2.03 -10.34 -16.32
N ALA A 374 -0.81 -9.90 -16.01
CA ALA A 374 0.33 -10.80 -15.88
C ALA A 374 0.22 -11.66 -14.61
N MET A 375 0.57 -12.95 -14.70
CA MET A 375 0.52 -13.88 -13.57
C MET A 375 1.61 -13.53 -12.54
N THR A 376 1.25 -13.35 -11.27
CA THR A 376 2.24 -13.03 -10.22
C THR A 376 2.89 -14.28 -9.65
N TYR A 377 4.21 -14.31 -9.62
CA TYR A 377 4.99 -15.32 -8.90
C TYR A 377 5.18 -14.91 -7.44
N LYS A 378 4.69 -15.75 -6.52
CA LYS A 378 4.66 -15.54 -5.06
C LYS A 378 4.08 -14.19 -4.59
N GLY A 379 3.32 -13.51 -5.47
CA GLY A 379 2.78 -12.18 -5.26
C GLY A 379 3.83 -11.07 -5.20
N MET A 380 5.01 -11.26 -5.80
CA MET A 380 6.10 -10.27 -5.76
C MET A 380 6.92 -10.14 -7.05
N MET A 381 6.74 -11.01 -8.04
CA MET A 381 7.36 -10.92 -9.37
C MET A 381 6.30 -11.22 -10.44
N PHE A 382 6.59 -10.94 -11.71
CA PHE A 382 5.67 -11.15 -12.83
C PHE A 382 6.18 -12.26 -13.75
N GLY A 383 5.28 -13.17 -14.11
CA GLY A 383 5.56 -14.25 -15.03
C GLY A 383 6.05 -13.74 -16.38
N GLY A 384 7.20 -14.25 -16.84
CA GLY A 384 7.82 -13.85 -18.11
C GLY A 384 8.56 -12.52 -18.08
N ILE A 385 8.66 -11.84 -16.92
CA ILE A 385 9.37 -10.57 -16.79
C ILE A 385 10.65 -10.76 -15.99
N PRO A 386 11.83 -10.51 -16.58
CA PRO A 386 13.12 -10.74 -15.93
C PRO A 386 13.43 -9.68 -14.88
N ASN A 387 14.06 -10.09 -13.77
CA ASN A 387 14.66 -9.20 -12.77
C ASN A 387 13.78 -8.04 -12.27
N LEU A 388 12.46 -8.23 -12.29
CA LEU A 388 11.47 -7.26 -11.82
C LEU A 388 10.73 -7.85 -10.62
N SER A 389 10.70 -7.08 -9.55
CA SER A 389 9.91 -7.41 -8.36
C SER A 389 9.14 -6.20 -7.86
N TYR A 390 8.13 -6.43 -7.03
CA TYR A 390 7.37 -5.37 -6.40
C TYR A 390 6.91 -5.77 -4.99
N SER A 391 6.66 -4.75 -4.17
CA SER A 391 6.10 -4.92 -2.83
C SER A 391 4.60 -4.68 -2.87
N PHE A 392 3.83 -5.74 -2.59
CA PHE A 392 2.39 -5.66 -2.37
C PHE A 392 2.03 -6.30 -1.03
N GLY A 393 1.40 -5.53 -0.14
CA GLY A 393 1.04 -5.98 1.21
C GLY A 393 -0.11 -6.97 1.24
N TYR A 394 -0.43 -7.47 2.44
CA TYR A 394 -1.67 -8.20 2.66
C TYR A 394 -2.88 -7.26 2.65
N THR A 395 -4.03 -7.76 2.21
CA THR A 395 -5.31 -7.03 2.35
C THR A 395 -5.98 -7.30 3.68
N ASN A 396 -5.70 -8.46 4.29
CA ASN A 396 -6.26 -8.92 5.56
C ASN A 396 -5.32 -8.82 6.76
N ALA A 397 -4.10 -8.33 6.55
CA ALA A 397 -3.08 -8.16 7.57
C ALA A 397 -2.22 -6.93 7.27
N SER A 398 -1.29 -6.60 8.17
CA SER A 398 -0.41 -5.44 8.03
C SER A 398 0.45 -5.52 6.77
N TRP A 399 0.54 -4.39 6.05
CA TRP A 399 1.23 -4.28 4.77
C TRP A 399 2.69 -4.78 4.82
N THR A 400 3.42 -4.33 5.84
CA THR A 400 4.86 -4.60 5.97
C THR A 400 5.20 -6.05 6.29
N LEU A 401 4.25 -6.86 6.79
CA LEU A 401 4.47 -8.30 6.97
C LEU A 401 4.83 -8.98 5.65
N LYS A 402 4.10 -8.68 4.57
CA LYS A 402 4.39 -9.23 3.25
C LYS A 402 5.59 -8.54 2.61
N ALA A 403 5.71 -7.22 2.73
CA ALA A 403 6.84 -6.48 2.16
C ALA A 403 8.21 -6.95 2.72
N ASP A 404 8.28 -7.25 4.03
CA ASP A 404 9.46 -7.84 4.68
C ASP A 404 9.80 -9.21 4.10
N LEU A 405 8.81 -10.09 3.92
CA LEU A 405 9.01 -11.40 3.30
C LEU A 405 9.45 -11.31 1.84
N SER A 406 8.86 -10.40 1.05
CA SER A 406 9.27 -10.15 -0.33
C SER A 406 10.70 -9.63 -0.41
N SER A 407 11.08 -8.70 0.48
CA SER A 407 12.45 -8.15 0.55
C SER A 407 13.48 -9.23 0.91
N ARG A 408 13.15 -10.11 1.87
CA ARG A 408 14.01 -11.25 2.23
C ARG A 408 14.16 -12.24 1.08
N TYR A 409 13.07 -12.57 0.39
CA TYR A 409 13.13 -13.45 -0.77
C TYR A 409 13.98 -12.86 -1.90
N LEU A 410 13.83 -11.56 -2.17
CA LEU A 410 14.68 -10.83 -3.10
C LEU A 410 16.16 -10.97 -2.74
N CYS A 411 16.54 -10.73 -1.48
CA CYS A 411 17.94 -10.85 -1.06
C CYS A 411 18.49 -12.27 -1.27
N ARG A 412 17.69 -13.29 -0.92
CA ARG A 412 18.05 -14.69 -1.16
C ARG A 412 18.28 -14.97 -2.65
N LEU A 413 17.43 -14.42 -3.52
CA LEU A 413 17.49 -14.56 -4.96
C LEU A 413 18.74 -13.89 -5.54
N LEU A 414 19.03 -12.66 -5.14
CA LEU A 414 20.23 -11.91 -5.56
C LEU A 414 21.51 -12.63 -5.16
N ASN A 415 21.60 -13.10 -3.90
CA ASN A 415 22.77 -13.84 -3.43
C ASN A 415 22.97 -15.16 -4.18
N ARG A 416 21.88 -15.83 -4.56
CA ARG A 416 21.92 -17.06 -5.35
C ARG A 416 22.36 -16.82 -6.79
N LEU A 417 21.96 -15.70 -7.39
CA LEU A 417 22.46 -15.27 -8.71
C LEU A 417 23.96 -15.01 -8.65
N ALA A 418 24.40 -14.19 -7.68
CA ALA A 418 25.81 -13.85 -7.48
C ALA A 418 26.68 -15.09 -7.24
N ALA A 419 26.25 -16.00 -6.35
CA ALA A 419 26.99 -17.23 -6.02
C ALA A 419 27.14 -18.21 -7.20
N LYS A 420 26.37 -18.03 -8.28
CA LYS A 420 26.33 -18.92 -9.44
C LYS A 420 26.71 -18.22 -10.74
N GLY A 421 27.19 -16.98 -10.69
CA GLY A 421 27.58 -16.21 -11.88
C GLY A 421 26.41 -15.84 -12.80
N GLN A 422 25.17 -15.93 -12.32
CA GLN A 422 23.97 -15.70 -13.13
C GLN A 422 23.52 -14.24 -13.02
N SER A 423 22.93 -13.72 -14.11
CA SER A 423 22.53 -12.31 -14.19
C SER A 423 21.03 -12.11 -14.39
N ILE A 424 20.30 -13.16 -14.80
CA ILE A 424 18.88 -13.07 -15.12
C ILE A 424 18.12 -14.12 -14.30
N ALA A 425 17.00 -13.73 -13.69
CA ALA A 425 15.99 -14.59 -13.08
C ALA A 425 14.61 -14.23 -13.63
N VAL A 426 13.91 -15.23 -14.18
CA VAL A 426 12.56 -15.07 -14.77
C VAL A 426 11.65 -16.19 -14.28
N PRO A 427 10.51 -15.90 -13.63
CA PRO A 427 9.52 -16.93 -13.35
C PRO A 427 8.74 -17.22 -14.64
N GLU A 428 8.82 -18.44 -15.16
CA GLU A 428 8.11 -18.81 -16.40
C GLU A 428 6.68 -19.27 -16.10
N PRO A 429 5.63 -18.59 -16.60
CA PRO A 429 4.24 -19.01 -16.40
C PRO A 429 4.03 -20.45 -16.86
N ASP A 430 3.49 -21.30 -15.99
CA ASP A 430 3.06 -22.64 -16.37
C ASP A 430 1.67 -22.54 -17.04
N PRO A 431 1.52 -22.95 -18.31
CA PRO A 431 0.24 -22.89 -19.03
C PRO A 431 -0.89 -23.69 -18.36
N ARG A 432 -0.56 -24.63 -17.46
CA ARG A 432 -1.54 -25.44 -16.71
C ARG A 432 -2.11 -24.71 -15.49
N VAL A 433 -1.57 -23.55 -15.13
CA VAL A 433 -2.02 -22.74 -13.99
C VAL A 433 -3.11 -21.79 -14.46
N GLN A 434 -4.29 -21.91 -13.87
CA GLN A 434 -5.43 -21.08 -14.25
C GLN A 434 -5.31 -19.70 -13.59
N ALA A 435 -5.52 -18.65 -14.39
CA ALA A 435 -5.57 -17.29 -13.89
C ALA A 435 -6.84 -17.07 -13.07
N VAL A 436 -6.68 -16.49 -11.88
CA VAL A 436 -7.76 -16.05 -11.00
C VAL A 436 -7.51 -14.61 -10.57
N ARG A 437 -8.56 -13.93 -10.10
CA ARG A 437 -8.51 -12.54 -9.65
C ARG A 437 -7.40 -12.34 -8.62
N PHE A 438 -6.62 -11.26 -8.76
CA PHE A 438 -5.48 -10.97 -7.88
C PHE A 438 -5.87 -10.82 -6.42
N LEU A 439 -7.00 -10.18 -6.14
CA LEU A 439 -7.55 -10.01 -4.79
C LEU A 439 -9.00 -10.48 -4.76
N ASP A 440 -9.33 -11.26 -3.73
CA ASP A 440 -10.68 -11.79 -3.50
C ASP A 440 -11.56 -10.82 -2.70
N PHE A 441 -11.57 -9.54 -3.09
CA PHE A 441 -12.36 -8.47 -2.45
C PHE A 441 -13.41 -7.93 -3.43
N THR A 442 -14.56 -7.52 -2.90
CA THR A 442 -15.68 -6.96 -3.69
C THR A 442 -15.68 -5.43 -3.76
N SER A 443 -14.71 -4.77 -3.10
CA SER A 443 -14.61 -3.32 -2.98
C SER A 443 -14.59 -2.61 -4.33
N GLY A 444 -15.41 -1.56 -4.49
CA GLY A 444 -15.60 -0.88 -5.78
C GLY A 444 -14.32 -0.30 -6.39
N TYR A 445 -13.38 0.21 -5.58
CA TYR A 445 -12.12 0.76 -6.08
C TYR A 445 -11.20 -0.31 -6.71
N LEU A 446 -11.21 -1.53 -6.19
CA LEU A 446 -10.47 -2.65 -6.79
C LEU A 446 -11.13 -3.14 -8.07
N ARG A 447 -12.47 -3.18 -8.12
CA ARG A 447 -13.21 -3.56 -9.33
C ARG A 447 -12.95 -2.59 -10.49
N ARG A 448 -12.91 -1.28 -10.22
CA ARG A 448 -12.57 -0.28 -11.25
C ARG A 448 -11.15 -0.42 -11.78
N ALA A 449 -10.24 -0.95 -10.97
CA ALA A 449 -8.83 -1.14 -11.32
C ALA A 449 -8.52 -2.55 -11.88
N GLU A 450 -9.52 -3.41 -12.06
CA GLU A 450 -9.28 -4.83 -12.37
C GLU A 450 -8.43 -5.04 -13.64
N ALA A 451 -8.61 -4.20 -14.67
CA ALA A 451 -7.87 -4.29 -15.93
C ALA A 451 -6.37 -3.92 -15.83
N MET A 452 -5.96 -3.19 -14.78
CA MET A 452 -4.56 -2.80 -14.54
C MET A 452 -3.89 -3.67 -13.48
N LEU A 453 -4.66 -4.39 -12.68
CA LEU A 453 -4.10 -5.32 -11.70
C LEU A 453 -3.48 -6.52 -12.43
N PRO A 454 -2.40 -7.11 -11.89
CA PRO A 454 -1.97 -8.43 -12.34
C PRO A 454 -3.02 -9.49 -11.98
N VAL A 455 -2.75 -10.76 -12.27
CA VAL A 455 -3.57 -11.91 -11.83
C VAL A 455 -2.73 -12.85 -10.98
N GLN A 456 -3.39 -13.73 -10.24
CA GLN A 456 -2.70 -14.81 -9.51
C GLN A 456 -3.14 -16.16 -10.04
N GLY A 457 -2.44 -17.23 -9.66
CA GLY A 457 -2.78 -18.59 -10.07
C GLY A 457 -3.74 -19.28 -9.11
N ASP A 458 -4.34 -20.38 -9.57
CA ASP A 458 -5.17 -21.28 -8.75
C ASP A 458 -4.36 -22.14 -7.75
N ARG A 459 -3.04 -22.24 -7.94
CA ARG A 459 -2.09 -23.04 -7.13
C ARG A 459 -0.73 -22.37 -6.92
N GLY A 460 0.07 -22.89 -5.98
CA GLY A 460 1.43 -22.41 -5.74
C GLY A 460 2.39 -22.77 -6.90
N PRO A 461 3.47 -21.98 -7.13
CA PRO A 461 3.87 -20.77 -6.42
C PRO A 461 3.16 -19.48 -6.89
N TRP A 462 2.16 -19.58 -7.76
CA TRP A 462 1.45 -18.46 -8.39
C TRP A 462 0.29 -17.88 -7.57
N LYS A 463 -0.15 -18.60 -6.52
CA LYS A 463 -1.25 -18.21 -5.65
C LYS A 463 -0.79 -17.43 -4.43
N LEU A 464 -1.42 -16.29 -4.17
CA LEU A 464 -1.26 -15.50 -2.97
C LEU A 464 -2.32 -15.90 -1.93
N HIS A 465 -1.92 -16.67 -0.92
CA HIS A 465 -2.85 -17.22 0.08
C HIS A 465 -3.38 -16.20 1.11
N GLN A 466 -2.92 -14.95 1.08
CA GLN A 466 -3.23 -13.93 2.10
C GLN A 466 -3.03 -14.49 3.52
N ASN A 467 -1.94 -15.22 3.73
CA ASN A 467 -1.67 -15.97 4.95
C ASN A 467 -0.19 -15.86 5.31
N TYR A 468 0.09 -15.12 6.40
CA TYR A 468 1.45 -14.86 6.83
C TYR A 468 2.27 -16.12 7.11
N ALA A 469 1.72 -17.09 7.85
CA ALA A 469 2.45 -18.31 8.20
C ALA A 469 2.83 -19.14 6.96
N ARG A 470 1.90 -19.29 6.00
CA ARG A 470 2.17 -19.98 4.73
C ARG A 470 3.23 -19.25 3.91
N ASP A 471 3.16 -17.92 3.85
CA ASP A 471 4.13 -17.11 3.12
C ASP A 471 5.50 -17.10 3.79
N VAL A 472 5.59 -17.15 5.13
CA VAL A 472 6.87 -17.35 5.84
C VAL A 472 7.54 -18.64 5.36
N LEU A 473 6.80 -19.75 5.32
CA LEU A 473 7.35 -21.01 4.81
C LEU A 473 7.77 -20.89 3.35
N ALA A 474 6.94 -20.32 2.48
CA ALA A 474 7.20 -20.24 1.05
C ALA A 474 8.32 -19.25 0.64
N LEU A 475 8.45 -18.11 1.34
CA LEU A 475 9.38 -17.03 1.01
C LEU A 475 10.65 -17.03 1.84
N ARG A 476 10.60 -17.43 3.11
CA ARG A 476 11.81 -17.48 3.95
C ARG A 476 12.57 -18.79 3.80
N PHE A 477 11.85 -19.90 3.71
CA PHE A 477 12.45 -21.25 3.74
C PHE A 477 12.26 -22.04 2.44
N GLY A 478 11.29 -21.65 1.60
CA GLY A 478 11.04 -22.31 0.32
C GLY A 478 12.23 -22.21 -0.64
N ARG A 479 12.37 -23.22 -1.50
CA ARG A 479 13.43 -23.28 -2.52
C ARG A 479 13.29 -22.12 -3.51
N ILE A 480 14.45 -21.63 -3.97
CA ILE A 480 14.56 -20.66 -5.07
C ILE A 480 14.51 -21.42 -6.41
N ASP A 481 15.27 -22.51 -6.51
CA ASP A 481 15.19 -23.49 -7.59
C ASP A 481 13.95 -24.38 -7.40
N ASP A 482 12.76 -23.82 -7.62
CA ASP A 482 11.46 -24.46 -7.43
C ASP A 482 10.87 -25.08 -8.72
N GLY A 483 11.65 -25.09 -9.80
CA GLY A 483 11.27 -25.60 -11.11
C GLY A 483 10.49 -24.60 -11.98
N VAL A 484 10.13 -23.44 -11.43
CA VAL A 484 9.42 -22.36 -12.15
C VAL A 484 10.34 -21.19 -12.44
N MET A 485 11.24 -20.86 -11.51
CA MET A 485 12.24 -19.82 -11.73
C MET A 485 13.33 -20.31 -12.70
N ARG A 486 13.49 -19.63 -13.84
CA ARG A 486 14.61 -19.81 -14.76
C ARG A 486 15.72 -18.84 -14.45
N PHE A 487 16.94 -19.31 -14.66
CA PHE A 487 18.15 -18.54 -14.47
C PHE A 487 19.02 -18.62 -15.72
N SER A 488 19.62 -17.50 -16.11
CA SER A 488 20.62 -17.47 -17.17
C SER A 488 21.76 -16.52 -16.85
N GLU A 489 22.89 -16.80 -17.49
CA GLU A 489 24.05 -15.93 -17.50
C GLU A 489 23.85 -14.81 -18.52
N ARG A 490 24.64 -13.76 -18.37
CA ARG A 490 24.72 -12.72 -19.40
C ARG A 490 25.40 -13.32 -20.63
N ALA A 491 24.87 -13.07 -21.82
CA ALA A 491 25.51 -13.50 -23.06
C ALA A 491 26.95 -12.95 -23.14
N GLU A 492 27.93 -13.82 -23.39
CA GLU A 492 29.30 -13.38 -23.69
C GLU A 492 29.29 -12.51 -24.96
N ARG A 493 29.97 -11.37 -24.90
CA ARG A 493 30.04 -10.44 -26.03
C ARG A 493 30.92 -11.07 -27.11
N GLN A 494 30.36 -11.45 -28.26
CA GLN A 494 31.20 -11.72 -29.43
C GLN A 494 31.93 -10.41 -29.80
N PRO A 495 33.26 -10.44 -30.03
CA PRO A 495 33.98 -9.26 -30.48
C PRO A 495 33.38 -8.77 -31.80
N PRO A 496 33.35 -7.45 -32.04
CA PRO A 496 32.86 -6.92 -33.30
C PRO A 496 33.64 -7.58 -34.46
N LEU A 497 32.91 -8.07 -35.46
CA LEU A 497 33.51 -8.61 -36.68
C LEU A 497 34.47 -7.56 -37.26
N PRO A 498 35.70 -7.93 -37.64
CA PRO A 498 36.64 -6.99 -38.22
C PRO A 498 36.00 -6.34 -39.45
N THR A 499 35.88 -5.02 -39.43
CA THR A 499 35.52 -4.23 -40.59
C THR A 499 36.52 -4.55 -41.69
N LEU A 500 36.07 -5.25 -42.73
CA LEU A 500 36.82 -5.40 -43.96
C LEU A 500 37.11 -3.99 -44.48
N SER A 501 38.38 -3.55 -44.36
CA SER A 501 38.85 -2.37 -45.07
C SER A 501 38.66 -2.68 -46.56
N ALA A 502 37.77 -1.94 -47.22
CA ALA A 502 37.75 -1.90 -48.67
C ALA A 502 39.14 -1.42 -49.13
N GLY A 503 39.93 -2.36 -49.65
CA GLY A 503 41.20 -2.06 -50.27
C GLY A 503 40.97 -1.12 -51.44
N ALA A 504 41.73 -0.03 -51.45
CA ALA A 504 41.91 0.79 -52.64
C ALA A 504 42.67 -0.03 -53.69
N THR A 505 42.04 -0.20 -54.86
CA THR A 505 42.70 -0.28 -56.16
C THR A 505 41.80 0.36 -57.18
#